data_AF-A0A932Q9L4-F1
#
_entry.id   AF-A0A932Q9L4-F1
#
_cell.length_a   1.000
_cell.length_b   1.000
_cell.length_c   1.000
_cell.angle_alpha   90.00
_cell.angle_beta   90.00
_cell.angle_gamma   90.00
#
_symmetry.space_group_name_H-M   'P 1'
#
loop_
_entity.id
_entity.type
_entity.pdbx_description
1 polymer ?
#
loop_
_entity_poly.entity_id
_entity_poly.type
_entity_poly.pdbx_seq_one_letter_code
_entity_poly.pdbx_strand_id
1 'polypeptide(L)'
;MSGTKARTGAFARALRTLSKVKVAHQRRELAEYPFDGYLLKASQLYRVSRYLYVEGGGAFEATLVSAARTLSSPILLEQRIEYSPIERELVWRATDSRERANVQSLLDLKSLLSCVFHEQNHRILWRLLPPAPRTPGELHRYLNFAEALVIVTDMALGDELGMRRATPLKTIGVLYDPGSSVSPRKLGRRAYRNYLQACLHATYLALEGFEPVTIAGAVARLYANTPLVGRALQRAANLNPGFIMRTNRLWQQRYQRETVRRLGKRRGTPLVLADDPLNNWQQYVFAEKWFDQVEL
;
A
#
# COMPACT_ATOMS: atom_id res chain seq x y z
N MET A 1 -23.92 -12.14 13.48
CA MET A 1 -24.65 -11.08 12.74
C MET A 1 -24.34 -9.64 13.22
N SER A 2 -23.84 -9.39 14.44
CA SER A 2 -23.55 -8.03 14.95
C SER A 2 -22.36 -7.32 14.26
N GLY A 3 -21.35 -8.07 13.80
CA GLY A 3 -20.14 -7.51 13.19
C GLY A 3 -20.35 -6.86 11.80
N THR A 4 -21.21 -7.43 10.95
CA THR A 4 -21.47 -6.91 9.59
C THR A 4 -22.20 -5.57 9.61
N LYS A 5 -23.18 -5.42 10.51
CA LYS A 5 -23.90 -4.16 10.71
C LYS A 5 -22.97 -3.05 11.23
N ALA A 6 -22.10 -3.35 12.20
CA ALA A 6 -21.15 -2.39 12.74
C ALA A 6 -20.13 -1.89 11.69
N ARG A 7 -19.58 -2.81 10.88
CA ARG A 7 -18.62 -2.49 9.79
C ARG A 7 -19.27 -1.64 8.70
N THR A 8 -20.51 -1.95 8.33
CA THR A 8 -21.23 -1.18 7.31
C THR A 8 -21.62 0.21 7.82
N GLY A 9 -22.02 0.32 9.09
CA GLY A 9 -22.26 1.62 9.73
C GLY A 9 -21.01 2.51 9.73
N ALA A 10 -19.82 1.94 9.95
CA ALA A 10 -18.56 2.68 9.87
C ALA A 10 -18.24 3.14 8.44
N PHE A 11 -18.45 2.27 7.44
CA PHE A 11 -18.28 2.59 6.02
C PHE A 11 -19.16 3.77 5.59
N ALA A 12 -20.47 3.71 5.86
CA ALA A 12 -21.39 4.78 5.51
C ALA A 12 -21.08 6.10 6.24
N ARG A 13 -20.67 6.04 7.52
CA ARG A 13 -20.22 7.22 8.27
C ARG A 13 -18.96 7.84 7.68
N ALA A 14 -18.01 7.02 7.23
CA ALA A 14 -16.78 7.48 6.59
C ALA A 14 -17.09 8.23 5.29
N LEU A 15 -17.92 7.66 4.41
CA LEU A 15 -18.36 8.30 3.16
C LEU A 15 -19.05 9.65 3.43
N ARG A 16 -19.99 9.72 4.39
CA ARG A 16 -20.64 10.98 4.77
C ARG A 16 -19.69 12.02 5.37
N THR A 17 -18.61 11.58 6.00
CA THR A 17 -17.60 12.49 6.54
C THR A 17 -16.78 13.09 5.40
N LEU A 18 -16.37 12.24 4.46
CA LEU A 18 -15.55 12.65 3.33
C LEU A 18 -16.34 13.50 2.32
N SER A 19 -17.62 13.20 2.08
CA SER A 19 -18.45 13.95 1.12
C SER A 19 -18.73 15.41 1.53
N LYS A 20 -18.50 15.76 2.80
CA LYS A 20 -18.60 17.14 3.29
C LYS A 20 -17.36 17.98 2.98
N VAL A 21 -16.26 17.35 2.58
CA VAL A 21 -15.00 18.03 2.31
C VAL A 21 -15.04 18.62 0.91
N LYS A 22 -15.12 19.94 0.81
CA LYS A 22 -15.04 20.64 -0.47
C LYS A 22 -13.59 20.72 -0.95
N VAL A 23 -13.32 20.14 -2.12
CA VAL A 23 -12.00 20.16 -2.77
C VAL A 23 -12.18 20.74 -4.16
N ALA A 24 -11.38 21.76 -4.50
CA ALA A 24 -11.31 22.27 -5.87
C ALA A 24 -10.64 21.21 -6.74
N HIS A 25 -10.98 21.17 -8.03
CA HIS A 25 -10.37 20.25 -8.99
C HIS A 25 -8.84 20.30 -8.91
N GLN A 26 -8.20 19.12 -8.86
CA GLN A 26 -6.75 19.01 -8.81
C GLN A 26 -6.19 18.58 -10.18
N ARG A 27 -5.03 19.12 -10.54
CA ARG A 27 -4.31 18.66 -11.75
C ARG A 27 -3.96 17.18 -11.60
N ARG A 28 -4.20 16.37 -12.65
CA ARG A 28 -3.99 14.90 -12.69
C ARG A 28 -4.95 14.11 -11.77
N GLU A 29 -6.05 14.72 -11.35
CA GLU A 29 -7.15 14.02 -10.67
C GLU A 29 -7.78 12.97 -11.60
N LEU A 30 -8.08 11.81 -11.04
CA LEU A 30 -8.84 10.75 -11.71
C LEU A 30 -10.33 11.05 -11.62
N ALA A 31 -10.96 11.14 -12.79
CA ALA A 31 -12.39 11.33 -12.88
C ALA A 31 -13.12 10.20 -12.12
N GLU A 32 -13.95 10.58 -11.14
CA GLU A 32 -14.80 9.66 -10.36
C GLU A 32 -14.06 8.57 -9.56
N TYR A 33 -12.73 8.61 -9.42
CA TYR A 33 -12.05 7.76 -8.44
C TYR A 33 -12.26 8.34 -7.04
N PRO A 34 -12.77 7.56 -6.06
CA PRO A 34 -13.23 8.11 -4.79
C PRO A 34 -12.18 8.92 -4.02
N PHE A 35 -12.46 10.20 -3.89
CA PHE A 35 -11.71 11.19 -3.11
C PHE A 35 -10.26 11.40 -3.60
N ASP A 36 -10.00 11.19 -4.90
CA ASP A 36 -8.68 11.40 -5.51
C ASP A 36 -8.19 12.85 -5.35
N GLY A 37 -9.05 13.83 -5.69
CA GLY A 37 -8.74 15.24 -5.52
C GLY A 37 -8.44 15.60 -4.06
N TYR A 38 -9.12 14.98 -3.11
CA TYR A 38 -8.83 15.17 -1.69
C TYR A 38 -7.42 14.67 -1.33
N LEU A 39 -7.03 13.47 -1.79
CA LEU A 39 -5.69 12.92 -1.57
C LEU A 39 -4.61 13.79 -2.22
N LEU A 40 -4.81 14.19 -3.48
CA LEU A 40 -3.92 15.09 -4.20
C LEU A 40 -3.74 16.43 -3.48
N LYS A 41 -4.80 16.98 -2.88
CA LYS A 41 -4.70 18.22 -2.09
C LYS A 41 -4.01 17.96 -0.74
N ALA A 42 -4.39 16.89 -0.04
CA ALA A 42 -4.03 16.67 1.35
C ALA A 42 -2.62 16.10 1.55
N SER A 43 -2.04 15.43 0.56
CA SER A 43 -0.79 14.70 0.71
C SER A 43 0.27 15.05 -0.36
N GLN A 44 1.48 15.37 0.10
CA GLN A 44 2.66 15.52 -0.78
C GLN A 44 3.11 14.16 -1.31
N LEU A 45 3.22 13.15 -0.46
CA LEU A 45 3.62 11.80 -0.88
C LEU A 45 2.70 11.24 -1.98
N TYR A 46 1.38 11.44 -1.85
CA TYR A 46 0.42 11.02 -2.88
C TYR A 46 0.66 11.75 -4.22
N ARG A 47 0.92 13.06 -4.18
CA ARG A 47 1.26 13.85 -5.38
C ARG A 47 2.58 13.41 -6.01
N VAL A 48 3.61 13.14 -5.21
CA VAL A 48 4.92 12.68 -5.70
C VAL A 48 4.77 11.32 -6.38
N SER A 49 4.08 10.36 -5.76
CA SER A 49 3.77 9.07 -6.38
C SER A 49 2.98 9.23 -7.68
N ARG A 50 1.95 10.09 -7.70
CA ARG A 50 1.21 10.45 -8.92
C ARG A 50 2.11 11.00 -10.02
N TYR A 51 3.01 11.90 -9.67
CA TYR A 51 3.95 12.48 -10.60
C TYR A 51 4.88 11.41 -11.18
N LEU A 52 5.60 10.68 -10.33
CA LEU A 52 6.56 9.67 -10.73
C LEU A 52 5.95 8.55 -11.58
N TYR A 53 4.70 8.16 -11.29
CA TYR A 53 3.99 7.16 -12.09
C TYR A 53 3.71 7.68 -13.51
N VAL A 54 3.13 8.87 -13.64
CA VAL A 54 2.78 9.46 -14.95
C VAL A 54 4.01 9.81 -15.77
N GLU A 55 5.04 10.43 -15.17
CA GLU A 55 6.31 10.70 -15.85
C GLU A 55 7.01 9.41 -16.30
N GLY A 56 6.68 8.29 -15.66
CA GLY A 56 7.12 6.96 -16.05
C GLY A 56 6.47 6.35 -17.27
N GLY A 57 5.55 7.06 -17.93
CA GLY A 57 4.67 6.51 -18.95
C GLY A 57 3.52 5.68 -18.39
N GLY A 58 3.25 5.77 -17.08
CA GLY A 58 2.09 5.14 -16.45
C GLY A 58 0.79 5.79 -16.88
N ALA A 59 -0.22 4.97 -17.19
CA ALA A 59 -1.55 5.43 -17.60
C ALA A 59 -2.65 4.91 -16.66
N PHE A 60 -3.71 5.70 -16.51
CA PHE A 60 -4.90 5.29 -15.77
C PHE A 60 -6.05 5.01 -16.73
N GLU A 61 -6.75 3.91 -16.51
CA GLU A 61 -7.92 3.53 -17.30
C GLU A 61 -9.15 3.45 -16.39
N ALA A 62 -10.14 4.29 -16.69
CA ALA A 62 -11.43 4.27 -16.01
C ALA A 62 -12.24 3.08 -16.54
N THR A 63 -12.33 2.01 -15.77
CA THR A 63 -13.05 0.79 -16.15
C THR A 63 -13.55 0.07 -14.91
N LEU A 64 -14.70 -0.60 -15.00
CA LEU A 64 -15.27 -1.31 -13.88
C LEU A 64 -14.40 -2.53 -13.54
N VAL A 65 -13.71 -2.48 -12.39
CA VAL A 65 -12.82 -3.54 -11.94
C VAL A 65 -13.01 -3.82 -10.46
N SER A 66 -13.07 -5.10 -10.10
CA SER A 66 -13.14 -5.50 -8.70
C SER A 66 -11.76 -5.49 -8.05
N ALA A 67 -11.71 -5.21 -6.75
CA ALA A 67 -10.51 -5.35 -5.94
C ALA A 67 -9.92 -6.78 -6.04
N ALA A 68 -10.79 -7.79 -6.17
CA ALA A 68 -10.35 -9.17 -6.37
C ALA A 68 -9.60 -9.34 -7.70
N ARG A 69 -10.07 -8.72 -8.79
CA ARG A 69 -9.38 -8.76 -10.09
C ARG A 69 -8.05 -8.00 -10.03
N THR A 70 -7.99 -6.82 -9.40
CA THR A 70 -6.72 -6.07 -9.29
C THR A 70 -5.67 -6.84 -8.49
N LEU A 71 -6.08 -7.54 -7.41
CA LEU A 71 -5.18 -8.33 -6.55
C LEU A 71 -4.76 -9.70 -7.13
N SER A 72 -5.48 -10.23 -8.11
CA SER A 72 -5.26 -11.60 -8.62
C SER A 72 -4.82 -11.68 -10.08
N SER A 73 -4.67 -10.53 -10.75
CA SER A 73 -4.32 -10.41 -12.16
C SER A 73 -2.82 -10.13 -12.36
N PRO A 74 -2.21 -10.51 -13.50
CA PRO A 74 -0.85 -10.09 -13.85
C PRO A 74 -0.73 -8.59 -14.19
N ILE A 75 -1.84 -7.84 -14.19
CA ILE A 75 -1.88 -6.40 -14.52
C ILE A 75 -0.97 -5.55 -13.62
N LEU A 76 -0.59 -6.05 -12.44
CA LEU A 76 0.43 -5.43 -11.58
C LEU A 76 1.77 -5.19 -12.28
N LEU A 77 2.06 -5.98 -13.32
CA LEU A 77 3.28 -5.89 -14.14
C LEU A 77 3.07 -5.03 -15.41
N GLU A 78 1.90 -4.42 -15.61
CA GLU A 78 1.61 -3.52 -16.73
C GLU A 78 1.79 -2.05 -16.29
N GLN A 79 2.19 -1.17 -17.22
CA GLN A 79 2.27 0.28 -16.98
C GLN A 79 0.91 0.96 -17.08
N ARG A 80 -0.12 0.28 -16.58
CA ARG A 80 -1.51 0.73 -16.57
C ARG A 80 -2.17 0.35 -15.26
N ILE A 81 -2.95 1.28 -14.71
CA ILE A 81 -3.79 1.07 -13.54
C ILE A 81 -5.24 1.24 -13.96
N GLU A 82 -6.00 0.16 -13.85
CA GLU A 82 -7.46 0.17 -14.00
C GLU A 82 -8.11 0.57 -12.67
N TYR A 83 -9.14 1.42 -12.72
CA TYR A 83 -9.89 1.82 -11.53
C TYR A 83 -11.37 2.02 -11.84
N SER A 84 -12.23 1.72 -10.86
CA SER A 84 -13.68 1.90 -10.98
C SER A 84 -14.07 3.37 -10.72
N PRO A 85 -14.65 4.08 -11.72
CA PRO A 85 -15.10 5.46 -11.58
C PRO A 85 -16.47 5.53 -10.87
N ILE A 86 -16.50 5.35 -9.55
CA ILE A 86 -17.74 5.15 -8.77
C ILE A 86 -17.94 6.11 -7.59
N GLU A 87 -17.20 7.23 -7.53
CA GLU A 87 -17.30 8.18 -6.42
C GLU A 87 -18.72 8.68 -6.18
N ARG A 88 -19.39 9.24 -7.20
CA ARG A 88 -20.74 9.78 -7.04
C ARG A 88 -21.74 8.72 -6.60
N GLU A 89 -21.65 7.51 -7.14
CA GLU A 89 -22.51 6.39 -6.78
C GLU A 89 -22.30 5.98 -5.31
N LEU A 90 -21.05 5.92 -4.86
CA LEU A 90 -20.71 5.68 -3.46
C LEU A 90 -21.26 6.76 -2.52
N VAL A 91 -21.10 8.03 -2.89
CA VAL A 91 -21.57 9.17 -2.09
C VAL A 91 -23.09 9.20 -2.04
N TRP A 92 -23.76 9.04 -3.17
CA TRP A 92 -25.22 9.00 -3.25
C TRP A 92 -25.78 7.87 -2.38
N ARG A 93 -25.31 6.62 -2.54
CA ARG A 93 -25.81 5.50 -1.72
C ARG A 93 -25.59 5.69 -0.22
N ALA A 94 -24.51 6.36 0.18
CA ALA A 94 -24.21 6.59 1.60
C ALA A 94 -24.98 7.77 2.22
N THR A 95 -25.53 8.66 1.39
CA THR A 95 -26.19 9.91 1.82
C THR A 95 -27.71 9.87 1.61
N ASP A 96 -28.19 9.15 0.60
CA ASP A 96 -29.61 8.99 0.32
C ASP A 96 -30.34 8.26 1.47
N SER A 97 -31.51 8.76 1.84
CA SER A 97 -32.25 8.28 3.01
C SER A 97 -32.85 6.88 2.81
N ARG A 98 -33.14 6.50 1.57
CA ARG A 98 -33.73 5.20 1.20
C ARG A 98 -32.64 4.16 0.98
N GLU A 99 -31.54 4.54 0.34
CA GLU A 99 -30.46 3.60 0.00
C GLU A 99 -29.50 3.31 1.16
N ARG A 100 -29.27 4.25 2.08
CA ARG A 100 -28.28 4.08 3.17
C ARG A 100 -28.56 2.89 4.10
N ALA A 101 -29.79 2.37 4.11
CA ALA A 101 -30.17 1.18 4.86
C ALA A 101 -29.81 -0.14 4.14
N ASN A 102 -29.57 -0.09 2.83
CA ASN A 102 -29.18 -1.23 2.00
C ASN A 102 -27.68 -1.54 2.17
N VAL A 103 -27.38 -2.32 3.22
CA VAL A 103 -26.03 -2.70 3.59
C VAL A 103 -25.31 -3.46 2.48
N GLN A 104 -25.99 -4.39 1.82
CA GLN A 104 -25.37 -5.25 0.79
C GLN A 104 -24.89 -4.42 -0.39
N SER A 105 -25.75 -3.51 -0.86
CA SER A 105 -25.45 -2.58 -1.96
C SER A 105 -24.18 -1.74 -1.73
N LEU A 106 -23.94 -1.27 -0.50
CA LEU A 106 -22.71 -0.55 -0.13
C LEU A 106 -21.48 -1.47 -0.10
N LEU A 107 -21.63 -2.72 0.33
CA LEU A 107 -20.55 -3.71 0.32
C LEU A 107 -20.18 -4.12 -1.11
N ASP A 108 -21.16 -4.21 -2.01
CA ASP A 108 -20.94 -4.52 -3.42
C ASP A 108 -20.12 -3.41 -4.08
N LEU A 109 -20.46 -2.13 -3.85
CA LEU A 109 -19.63 -1.02 -4.35
C LEU A 109 -18.23 -1.01 -3.73
N LYS A 110 -18.12 -1.31 -2.44
CA LYS A 110 -16.81 -1.42 -1.78
C LYS A 110 -15.92 -2.47 -2.45
N SER A 111 -16.50 -3.55 -2.98
CA SER A 111 -15.75 -4.59 -3.68
C SER A 111 -15.12 -4.14 -5.01
N LEU A 112 -15.54 -2.98 -5.53
CA LEU A 112 -15.03 -2.35 -6.75
C LEU A 112 -13.87 -1.37 -6.50
N LEU A 113 -13.47 -1.20 -5.23
CA LEU A 113 -12.43 -0.24 -4.85
C LEU A 113 -11.06 -0.89 -4.78
N SER A 114 -10.16 -0.44 -5.66
CA SER A 114 -8.73 -0.67 -5.57
C SER A 114 -8.03 0.53 -4.92
N CYS A 115 -6.89 0.29 -4.26
CA CYS A 115 -6.04 1.34 -3.73
C CYS A 115 -5.06 1.78 -4.82
N VAL A 116 -5.36 2.88 -5.51
CA VAL A 116 -4.55 3.37 -6.62
C VAL A 116 -3.13 3.73 -6.17
N PHE A 117 -2.96 4.32 -4.98
CA PHE A 117 -1.64 4.69 -4.45
C PHE A 117 -0.69 3.50 -4.33
N HIS A 118 -1.17 2.40 -3.75
CA HIS A 118 -0.42 1.16 -3.60
C HIS A 118 0.00 0.60 -4.97
N GLU A 119 -0.94 0.59 -5.92
CA GLU A 119 -0.70 0.13 -7.28
C GLU A 119 0.31 1.00 -8.05
N GLN A 120 0.28 2.32 -7.86
CA GLN A 120 1.26 3.26 -8.43
C GLN A 120 2.66 2.95 -7.90
N ASN A 121 2.80 2.76 -6.59
CA ASN A 121 4.08 2.53 -5.94
C ASN A 121 4.73 1.23 -6.43
N HIS A 122 3.97 0.15 -6.67
CA HIS A 122 4.53 -1.04 -7.33
C HIS A 122 5.13 -0.71 -8.70
N ARG A 123 4.42 0.03 -9.55
CA ARG A 123 4.85 0.31 -10.93
C ARG A 123 6.00 1.32 -11.03
N ILE A 124 6.10 2.22 -10.06
CA ILE A 124 7.29 3.05 -9.87
C ILE A 124 8.44 2.17 -9.40
N LEU A 125 8.23 1.38 -8.34
CA LEU A 125 9.26 0.54 -7.74
C LEU A 125 9.83 -0.48 -8.72
N TRP A 126 8.99 -1.09 -9.56
CA TRP A 126 9.45 -1.99 -10.60
C TRP A 126 10.55 -1.34 -11.40
N ARG A 127 10.39 -0.10 -11.87
CA ARG A 127 11.40 0.66 -12.65
C ARG A 127 12.71 0.90 -11.91
N LEU A 128 12.70 0.95 -10.58
CA LEU A 128 13.87 1.28 -9.76
C LEU A 128 14.62 0.04 -9.27
N LEU A 129 13.91 -1.06 -9.02
CA LEU A 129 14.55 -2.27 -8.53
C LEU A 129 15.48 -2.88 -9.60
N PRO A 130 16.61 -3.49 -9.17
CA PRO A 130 17.43 -4.32 -10.05
C PRO A 130 16.62 -5.46 -10.67
N PRO A 131 17.15 -6.15 -11.69
CA PRO A 131 16.46 -7.27 -12.31
C PRO A 131 16.01 -8.32 -11.29
N ALA A 132 14.85 -8.91 -11.53
CA ALA A 132 14.35 -10.00 -10.70
C ALA A 132 15.26 -11.24 -10.85
N PRO A 133 15.60 -11.94 -9.75
CA PRO A 133 16.34 -13.19 -9.81
C PRO A 133 15.50 -14.30 -10.44
N ARG A 134 16.17 -15.37 -10.88
CA ARG A 134 15.52 -16.46 -11.65
C ARG A 134 15.12 -17.65 -10.79
N THR A 135 15.80 -17.87 -9.66
CA THR A 135 15.48 -19.01 -8.81
C THR A 135 14.18 -18.73 -8.03
N PRO A 136 13.33 -19.74 -7.79
CA PRO A 136 12.04 -19.52 -7.12
C PRO A 136 12.18 -18.88 -5.72
N GLY A 137 13.16 -19.31 -4.92
CA GLY A 137 13.37 -18.81 -3.55
C GLY A 137 13.84 -17.36 -3.53
N GLU A 138 14.81 -17.00 -4.38
CA GLU A 138 15.27 -15.62 -4.49
C GLU A 138 14.18 -14.70 -5.05
N LEU A 139 13.39 -15.19 -6.01
CA LEU A 139 12.28 -14.42 -6.57
C LEU A 139 11.18 -14.17 -5.54
N HIS A 140 10.89 -15.15 -4.69
CA HIS A 140 9.96 -14.99 -3.57
C HIS A 140 10.40 -13.84 -2.66
N ARG A 141 11.65 -13.87 -2.21
CA ARG A 141 12.23 -12.80 -1.38
C ARG A 141 12.20 -11.43 -2.06
N TYR A 142 12.56 -11.40 -3.34
CA TYR A 142 12.52 -10.18 -4.15
C TYR A 142 11.11 -9.56 -4.18
N LEU A 143 10.08 -10.40 -4.39
CA LEU A 143 8.69 -9.94 -4.47
C LEU A 143 8.15 -9.52 -3.10
N ASN A 144 8.47 -10.26 -2.03
CA ASN A 144 8.10 -9.87 -0.67
C ASN A 144 8.79 -8.58 -0.23
N PHE A 145 10.04 -8.36 -0.63
CA PHE A 145 10.71 -7.09 -0.37
C PHE A 145 10.06 -5.92 -1.10
N ALA A 146 9.69 -6.11 -2.38
CA ALA A 146 8.98 -5.09 -3.13
C ALA A 146 7.62 -4.76 -2.51
N GLU A 147 6.86 -5.77 -2.12
CA GLU A 147 5.60 -5.62 -1.39
C GLU A 147 5.80 -4.87 -0.06
N ALA A 148 6.84 -5.23 0.72
CA ALA A 148 7.14 -4.57 1.98
C ALA A 148 7.45 -3.07 1.80
N LEU A 149 8.17 -2.69 0.74
CA LEU A 149 8.43 -1.29 0.41
C LEU A 149 7.14 -0.53 0.10
N VAL A 150 6.23 -1.13 -0.67
CA VAL A 150 4.93 -0.52 -0.99
C VAL A 150 4.08 -0.37 0.26
N ILE A 151 3.97 -1.42 1.09
CA ILE A 151 3.22 -1.39 2.36
C ILE A 151 3.75 -0.30 3.30
N VAL A 152 5.07 -0.15 3.44
CA VAL A 152 5.65 0.91 4.28
C VAL A 152 5.37 2.30 3.70
N THR A 153 5.29 2.41 2.37
CA THR A 153 4.87 3.66 1.72
C THR A 153 3.40 3.97 2.00
N ASP A 154 2.52 2.96 2.06
CA ASP A 154 1.13 3.13 2.51
C ASP A 154 1.06 3.59 3.98
N MET A 155 1.89 3.03 4.86
CA MET A 155 2.00 3.47 6.25
C MET A 155 2.43 4.93 6.34
N ALA A 156 3.41 5.34 5.52
CA ALA A 156 3.91 6.71 5.48
C ALA A 156 2.84 7.69 4.98
N LEU A 157 2.05 7.31 3.98
CA LEU A 157 0.89 8.11 3.53
C LEU A 157 -0.13 8.30 4.67
N GLY A 158 -0.42 7.23 5.41
CA GLY A 158 -1.29 7.28 6.58
C GLY A 158 -0.78 8.23 7.67
N ASP A 159 0.52 8.17 7.97
CA ASP A 159 1.18 9.06 8.95
C ASP A 159 1.19 10.52 8.49
N GLU A 160 1.42 10.79 7.19
CA GLU A 160 1.41 12.14 6.62
C GLU A 160 0.02 12.80 6.70
N LEU A 161 -1.02 12.04 6.38
CA LEU A 161 -2.41 12.48 6.49
C LEU A 161 -2.86 12.62 7.94
N GLY A 162 -2.31 11.79 8.82
CA GLY A 162 -2.71 11.62 10.21
C GLY A 162 -4.01 10.81 10.36
N MET A 163 -4.13 10.12 11.49
CA MET A 163 -5.20 9.14 11.74
C MET A 163 -6.62 9.67 11.51
N ARG A 164 -6.89 10.94 11.84
CA ARG A 164 -8.21 11.56 11.65
C ARG A 164 -8.65 11.59 10.18
N ARG A 165 -7.71 11.79 9.25
CA ARG A 165 -7.98 11.88 7.81
C ARG A 165 -7.83 10.52 7.13
N ALA A 166 -6.82 9.74 7.52
CA ALA A 166 -6.55 8.44 6.91
C ALA A 166 -7.57 7.36 7.31
N THR A 167 -8.13 7.39 8.52
CA THR A 167 -9.07 6.35 8.99
C THR A 167 -10.34 6.24 8.13
N PRO A 168 -11.05 7.35 7.78
CA PRO A 168 -12.18 7.26 6.85
C PRO A 168 -11.79 6.69 5.48
N LEU A 169 -10.66 7.12 4.92
CA LEU A 169 -10.16 6.65 3.61
C LEU A 169 -9.82 5.15 3.63
N LYS A 170 -9.17 4.66 4.70
CA LYS A 170 -8.95 3.23 4.90
C LYS A 170 -10.26 2.46 5.05
N THR A 171 -11.20 3.03 5.82
CA THR A 171 -12.50 2.39 6.07
C THR A 171 -13.25 2.15 4.76
N ILE A 172 -13.15 3.10 3.82
CA ILE A 172 -13.76 2.96 2.50
C ILE A 172 -12.94 2.12 1.52
N GLY A 173 -11.66 1.86 1.78
CA GLY A 173 -10.82 1.01 0.93
C GLY A 173 -9.97 1.78 -0.08
N VAL A 174 -9.90 3.10 0.02
CA VAL A 174 -9.04 3.96 -0.82
C VAL A 174 -7.59 3.97 -0.29
N LEU A 175 -7.39 3.63 0.99
CA LEU A 175 -6.07 3.43 1.61
C LEU A 175 -5.97 2.05 2.27
N TYR A 176 -4.77 1.49 2.36
CA TYR A 176 -4.52 0.26 3.11
C TYR A 176 -4.24 0.50 4.60
N ASP A 177 -3.66 1.65 4.94
CA ASP A 177 -3.18 1.94 6.28
C ASP A 177 -3.78 3.25 6.85
N PRO A 178 -4.23 3.29 8.13
CA PRO A 178 -4.84 4.46 8.72
C PRO A 178 -3.83 5.45 9.32
N GLY A 179 -2.53 5.23 9.16
CA GLY A 179 -1.49 5.94 9.88
C GLY A 179 -1.35 5.52 11.34
N SER A 180 -0.43 6.16 12.03
CA SER A 180 -0.17 6.00 13.45
C SER A 180 -0.09 7.35 14.16
N SER A 181 0.23 7.33 15.46
CA SER A 181 0.57 8.55 16.19
C SER A 181 2.00 9.04 15.92
N VAL A 182 2.79 8.29 15.14
CA VAL A 182 4.08 8.74 14.63
C VAL A 182 3.84 9.80 13.57
N SER A 183 4.61 10.89 13.61
CA SER A 183 4.54 11.95 12.60
C SER A 183 5.94 12.35 12.17
N PRO A 184 6.23 12.43 10.85
CA PRO A 184 7.52 12.89 10.35
C PRO A 184 7.88 14.28 10.89
N ARG A 185 6.87 15.15 11.06
CA ARG A 185 7.05 16.52 11.59
C ARG A 185 7.55 16.56 13.04
N LYS A 186 7.23 15.55 13.85
CA LYS A 186 7.61 15.49 15.27
C LYS A 186 8.96 14.81 15.50
N LEU A 187 9.25 13.75 14.74
CA LEU A 187 10.48 12.97 14.90
C LEU A 187 11.69 13.59 14.18
N GLY A 188 11.45 14.40 13.15
CA GLY A 188 12.49 14.79 12.20
C GLY A 188 12.78 13.68 11.20
N ARG A 189 13.33 14.06 10.03
CA ARG A 189 13.44 13.19 8.86
C ARG A 189 14.22 11.91 9.13
N ARG A 190 15.40 12.00 9.77
CA ARG A 190 16.26 10.82 9.99
C ARG A 190 15.64 9.81 10.96
N ALA A 191 15.09 10.28 12.08
CA ALA A 191 14.44 9.39 13.04
C ALA A 191 13.16 8.76 12.46
N TYR A 192 12.42 9.50 11.63
CA TYR A 192 11.26 8.95 10.92
C TYR A 192 11.67 7.89 9.90
N ARG A 193 12.74 8.11 9.12
CA ARG A 193 13.28 7.09 8.21
C ARG A 193 13.76 5.84 8.95
N ASN A 194 14.45 5.98 10.08
CA ASN A 194 14.83 4.83 10.90
C ASN A 194 13.60 4.05 11.38
N TYR A 195 12.50 4.74 11.72
CA TYR A 195 11.22 4.10 12.03
C TYR A 195 10.65 3.35 10.82
N LEU A 196 10.64 3.95 9.63
CA LEU A 196 10.19 3.30 8.41
C LEU A 196 11.05 2.09 8.02
N GLN A 197 12.37 2.14 8.26
CA GLN A 197 13.28 1.02 8.07
C GLN A 197 12.94 -0.15 9.01
N ALA A 198 12.65 0.15 10.28
CA ALA A 198 12.18 -0.86 11.22
C ALA A 198 10.83 -1.46 10.78
N CYS A 199 9.89 -0.64 10.32
CA CYS A 199 8.61 -1.10 9.76
C CYS A 199 8.82 -1.99 8.53
N LEU A 200 9.74 -1.62 7.64
CA LEU A 200 10.06 -2.35 6.42
C LEU A 200 10.62 -3.72 6.73
N HIS A 201 11.61 -3.76 7.61
CA HIS A 201 12.25 -5.01 7.99
C HIS A 201 11.26 -5.94 8.70
N ALA A 202 10.47 -5.42 9.65
CA ALA A 202 9.43 -6.20 10.31
C ALA A 202 8.36 -6.73 9.33
N THR A 203 7.93 -5.88 8.38
CA THR A 203 6.95 -6.25 7.35
C THR A 203 7.49 -7.30 6.40
N TYR A 204 8.74 -7.15 5.94
CA TYR A 204 9.40 -8.13 5.09
C TYR A 204 9.47 -9.50 5.78
N LEU A 205 9.94 -9.56 7.03
CA LEU A 205 10.03 -10.83 7.76
C LEU A 205 8.65 -11.45 7.99
N ALA A 206 7.61 -10.65 8.22
CA ALA A 206 6.24 -11.14 8.31
C ALA A 206 5.75 -11.75 6.98
N LEU A 207 6.12 -11.16 5.83
CA LEU A 207 5.79 -11.69 4.50
C LEU A 207 6.57 -12.97 4.17
N GLU A 208 7.81 -13.09 4.63
CA GLU A 208 8.62 -14.31 4.57
C GLU A 208 8.14 -15.41 5.53
N GLY A 209 7.15 -15.13 6.40
CA GLY A 209 6.56 -16.10 7.30
C GLY A 209 7.37 -16.38 8.57
N PHE A 210 8.25 -15.47 8.99
CA PHE A 210 8.95 -15.60 10.27
C PHE A 210 7.98 -15.43 11.46
N GLU A 211 8.27 -16.14 12.54
CA GLU A 211 7.49 -16.05 13.77
C GLU A 211 7.64 -14.67 14.45
N PRO A 212 6.59 -14.13 15.10
CA PRO A 212 6.63 -12.81 15.72
C PRO A 212 7.79 -12.59 16.71
N VAL A 213 8.17 -13.63 17.46
CA VAL A 213 9.31 -13.58 18.39
C VAL A 213 10.65 -13.39 17.67
N THR A 214 10.83 -14.06 16.52
CA THR A 214 12.02 -13.92 15.69
C THR A 214 12.09 -12.55 15.05
N ILE A 215 10.95 -12.05 14.54
CA ILE A 215 10.84 -10.69 13.99
C ILE A 215 11.23 -9.66 15.05
N ALA A 216 10.66 -9.76 16.26
CA ALA A 216 10.96 -8.85 17.35
C ALA A 216 12.44 -8.86 17.73
N GLY A 217 13.05 -10.05 17.84
CA GLY A 217 14.47 -10.20 18.14
C GLY A 217 15.39 -9.60 17.07
N ALA A 218 15.09 -9.82 15.78
CA ALA A 218 15.87 -9.28 14.67
C ALA A 218 15.79 -7.75 14.60
N VAL A 219 14.57 -7.20 14.65
CA VAL A 219 14.35 -5.75 14.60
C VAL A 219 15.00 -5.06 15.80
N ALA A 220 14.85 -5.59 17.02
CA ALA A 220 15.43 -4.97 18.23
C ALA A 220 16.96 -4.96 18.21
N ARG A 221 17.61 -5.96 17.60
CA ARG A 221 19.07 -6.01 17.44
C ARG A 221 19.59 -4.97 16.47
N LEU A 222 18.89 -4.75 15.35
CA LEU A 222 19.34 -3.87 14.26
C LEU A 222 18.91 -2.41 14.46
N TYR A 223 17.78 -2.20 15.12
CA TYR A 223 17.18 -0.88 15.34
C TYR A 223 17.05 -0.66 16.85
N ALA A 224 18.13 -0.19 17.49
CA ALA A 224 18.24 -0.07 18.95
C ALA A 224 16.97 0.46 19.65
N ASN A 225 16.59 -0.21 20.75
CA ASN A 225 15.34 -0.11 21.49
C ASN A 225 14.83 1.32 21.75
N THR A 226 13.85 1.74 20.94
CA THR A 226 12.99 2.90 21.21
C THR A 226 11.53 2.46 21.15
N PRO A 227 10.58 3.25 21.69
CA PRO A 227 9.14 3.02 21.49
C PRO A 227 8.73 2.88 20.01
N LEU A 228 9.57 3.34 19.07
CA LEU A 228 9.33 3.23 17.63
C LEU A 228 9.47 1.79 17.13
N VAL A 229 10.33 0.97 17.74
CA VAL A 229 10.47 -0.46 17.40
C VAL A 229 9.19 -1.21 17.75
N GLY A 230 8.66 -1.02 18.97
CA GLY A 230 7.39 -1.62 19.38
C GLY A 230 6.24 -1.24 18.44
N ARG A 231 6.24 0.02 17.97
CA ARG A 231 5.27 0.48 16.97
C ARG A 231 5.47 -0.19 15.61
N ALA A 232 6.72 -0.31 15.13
CA ALA A 232 7.02 -1.00 13.87
C ALA A 232 6.58 -2.47 13.90
N LEU A 233 6.82 -3.16 15.02
CA LEU A 233 6.36 -4.53 15.23
C LEU A 233 4.83 -4.63 15.23
N GLN A 234 4.15 -3.69 15.91
CA GLN A 234 2.68 -3.63 15.90
C GLN A 234 2.13 -3.40 14.50
N ARG A 235 2.78 -2.56 13.69
CA ARG A 235 2.41 -2.32 12.28
C ARG A 235 2.48 -3.61 11.46
N ALA A 236 3.59 -4.33 11.55
CA ALA A 236 3.76 -5.60 10.86
C ALA A 236 2.76 -6.68 11.34
N ALA A 237 2.48 -6.73 12.64
CA ALA A 237 1.51 -7.68 13.21
C ALA A 237 0.05 -7.41 12.76
N ASN A 238 -0.26 -6.18 12.32
CA ASN A 238 -1.58 -5.81 11.83
C ASN A 238 -1.82 -6.16 10.35
N LEU A 239 -0.83 -6.73 9.66
CA LEU A 239 -1.00 -7.21 8.30
C LEU A 239 -2.05 -8.33 8.27
N ASN A 240 -2.89 -8.32 7.23
CA ASN A 240 -3.95 -9.32 7.11
C ASN A 240 -3.35 -10.71 6.82
N PRO A 241 -3.53 -11.71 7.70
CA PRO A 241 -2.95 -13.04 7.46
C PRO A 241 -3.45 -13.70 6.17
N GLY A 242 -4.70 -13.44 5.78
CA GLY A 242 -5.25 -13.92 4.51
C GLY A 242 -4.61 -13.26 3.29
N PHE A 243 -4.13 -12.02 3.41
CA PHE A 243 -3.33 -11.37 2.37
C PHE A 243 -1.97 -12.07 2.25
N ILE A 244 -1.24 -12.24 3.35
CA ILE A 244 0.09 -12.86 3.37
C ILE A 244 0.03 -14.30 2.85
N MET A 245 -0.79 -15.14 3.48
CA MET A 245 -0.77 -16.58 3.25
C MET A 245 -1.43 -17.01 1.95
N ARG A 246 -2.42 -16.25 1.46
CA ARG A 246 -3.21 -16.62 0.29
C ARG A 246 -2.94 -15.67 -0.86
N THR A 247 -3.26 -14.39 -0.70
CA THR A 247 -3.25 -13.46 -1.85
C THR A 247 -1.85 -13.29 -2.43
N ASN A 248 -0.89 -12.90 -1.59
CA ASN A 248 0.49 -12.67 -2.02
C ASN A 248 1.13 -13.98 -2.51
N ARG A 249 1.14 -15.03 -1.69
CA ARG A 249 1.77 -16.31 -2.04
C ARG A 249 1.19 -16.95 -3.30
N LEU A 250 -0.14 -17.01 -3.44
CA LEU A 250 -0.77 -17.62 -4.62
C LEU A 250 -0.54 -16.78 -5.88
N TRP A 251 -0.54 -15.45 -5.77
CA TRP A 251 -0.21 -14.58 -6.90
C TRP A 251 1.21 -14.84 -7.39
N GLN A 252 2.18 -14.88 -6.48
CA GLN A 252 3.59 -15.13 -6.83
C GLN A 252 3.79 -16.50 -7.49
N GLN A 253 3.16 -17.55 -6.96
CA GLN A 253 3.21 -18.88 -7.54
C GLN A 253 2.59 -18.91 -8.95
N ARG A 254 1.44 -18.26 -9.13
CA ARG A 254 0.72 -18.24 -10.41
C ARG A 254 1.47 -17.48 -11.50
N TYR A 255 2.10 -16.35 -11.16
CA TYR A 255 2.71 -15.44 -12.13
C TYR A 255 4.24 -15.46 -12.15
N GLN A 256 4.86 -16.42 -11.48
CA GLN A 256 6.31 -16.57 -11.38
C GLN A 256 7.04 -16.39 -12.72
N ARG A 257 6.61 -17.14 -13.75
CA ARG A 257 7.23 -17.11 -15.09
C ARG A 257 7.09 -15.74 -15.76
N GLU A 258 5.93 -15.12 -15.60
CA GLU A 258 5.65 -13.80 -16.18
C GLU A 258 6.49 -12.71 -15.51
N THR A 259 6.63 -12.78 -14.19
CA THR A 259 7.48 -11.89 -13.40
C THR A 259 8.94 -11.99 -13.84
N VAL A 260 9.50 -13.20 -13.94
CA VAL A 260 10.88 -13.39 -14.43
C VAL A 260 11.03 -12.84 -15.86
N ARG A 261 10.05 -13.10 -16.73
CA ARG A 261 10.06 -12.62 -18.12
C ARG A 261 10.05 -11.10 -18.22
N ARG A 262 9.26 -10.40 -17.40
CA ARG A 262 9.09 -8.93 -17.44
C ARG A 262 10.13 -8.18 -16.64
N LEU A 263 10.44 -8.64 -15.43
CA LEU A 263 11.34 -7.97 -14.50
C LEU A 263 12.80 -8.47 -14.61
N GLY A 264 13.05 -9.64 -15.19
CA GLY A 264 14.41 -10.17 -15.37
C GLY A 264 15.17 -9.60 -16.57
N LYS A 265 14.51 -8.88 -17.49
CA LYS A 265 15.13 -8.30 -18.71
C LYS A 265 15.87 -6.99 -18.50
N ARG A 266 15.92 -6.50 -17.27
CA ARG A 266 16.55 -5.22 -16.92
C ARG A 266 18.07 -5.33 -16.97
N ARG A 267 18.76 -4.21 -17.15
CA ARG A 267 20.22 -4.16 -17.09
C ARG A 267 20.69 -4.25 -15.63
N GLY A 268 21.83 -4.91 -15.42
CA GLY A 268 22.48 -5.02 -14.11
C GLY A 268 22.43 -6.43 -13.51
N THR A 269 23.00 -6.55 -12.31
CA THR A 269 22.98 -7.80 -11.53
C THR A 269 21.64 -7.95 -10.81
N PRO A 270 21.03 -9.15 -10.82
CA PRO A 270 19.80 -9.37 -10.07
C PRO A 270 19.94 -9.05 -8.58
N LEU A 271 18.87 -8.54 -7.98
CA LEU A 271 18.83 -8.31 -6.53
C LEU A 271 18.60 -9.65 -5.81
N VAL A 272 19.64 -10.15 -5.15
CA VAL A 272 19.61 -11.39 -4.36
C VAL A 272 19.68 -11.05 -2.88
N LEU A 273 18.54 -11.14 -2.21
CA LEU A 273 18.40 -10.85 -0.78
C LEU A 273 18.80 -12.07 0.06
N ALA A 274 19.43 -11.79 1.20
CA ALA A 274 19.83 -12.81 2.17
C ALA A 274 18.62 -13.48 2.82
N ASP A 275 18.80 -14.75 3.19
CA ASP A 275 17.82 -15.54 3.96
C ASP A 275 17.88 -15.26 5.46
N ASP A 276 19.04 -14.80 5.96
CA ASP A 276 19.24 -14.51 7.38
C ASP A 276 18.45 -13.24 7.78
N PRO A 277 17.52 -13.33 8.76
CA PRO A 277 16.76 -12.17 9.23
C PRO A 277 17.64 -11.07 9.83
N LEU A 278 18.88 -11.35 10.24
CA LEU A 278 19.82 -10.32 10.72
C LEU A 278 20.61 -9.64 9.60
N ASN A 279 20.55 -10.14 8.36
CA ASN A 279 21.26 -9.58 7.22
C ASN A 279 20.32 -8.77 6.30
N ASN A 280 20.04 -7.53 6.70
CA ASN A 280 19.14 -6.64 5.97
C ASN A 280 19.83 -5.50 5.20
N TRP A 281 21.16 -5.55 5.06
CA TRP A 281 21.95 -4.43 4.52
C TRP A 281 21.48 -3.98 3.13
N GLN A 282 21.29 -4.93 2.21
CA GLN A 282 20.83 -4.59 0.86
C GLN A 282 19.43 -3.95 0.88
N GLN A 283 18.53 -4.50 1.71
CA GLN A 283 17.18 -3.98 1.88
C GLN A 283 17.21 -2.56 2.40
N TYR A 284 18.04 -2.31 3.43
CA TYR A 284 18.25 -0.99 4.03
C TYR A 284 18.71 0.04 3.00
N VAL A 285 19.74 -0.29 2.21
CA VAL A 285 20.31 0.61 1.19
C VAL A 285 19.30 0.91 0.09
N PHE A 286 18.58 -0.09 -0.41
CA PHE A 286 17.54 0.13 -1.42
C PHE A 286 16.36 0.94 -0.88
N ALA A 287 16.00 0.70 0.38
CA ALA A 287 14.94 1.46 1.04
C ALA A 287 15.29 2.94 1.21
N GLU A 288 16.53 3.30 1.57
CA GLU A 288 16.93 4.71 1.60
C GLU A 288 16.82 5.37 0.22
N LYS A 289 17.25 4.68 -0.85
CA LYS A 289 17.10 5.18 -2.22
C LYS A 289 15.62 5.35 -2.60
N TRP A 290 14.78 4.40 -2.21
CA TRP A 290 13.34 4.50 -2.43
C TRP A 290 12.74 5.69 -1.67
N PHE A 291 13.08 5.86 -0.39
CA PHE A 291 12.62 6.97 0.43
C PHE A 291 13.09 8.32 -0.11
N ASP A 292 14.29 8.41 -0.68
CA ASP A 292 14.72 9.60 -1.42
C ASP A 292 13.85 9.85 -2.66
N GLN A 293 13.59 8.81 -3.44
CA GLN A 293 12.80 8.91 -4.66
C GLN A 293 11.37 9.40 -4.42
N VAL A 294 10.74 8.95 -3.33
CA VAL A 294 9.37 9.36 -2.96
C VAL A 294 9.31 10.50 -1.93
N GLU A 295 10.44 11.14 -1.65
CA GLU A 295 10.57 12.31 -0.77
C GLU A 295 10.13 12.09 0.70
N LEU A 296 10.42 10.92 1.26
CA LEU A 296 10.18 10.57 2.68
C LEU A 296 11.29 10.99 3.64
#